data_AF-A0A975H6E4-F1
#
_entry.id   AF-A0A975H6E4-F1
#
_cell.length_a   1.000
_cell.length_b   1.000
_cell.length_c   1.000
_cell.angle_alpha   90.00
_cell.angle_beta   90.00
_cell.angle_gamma   90.00
#
_symmetry.space_group_name_H-M   'P 1'
#
loop_
_entity.id
_entity.type
_entity.pdbx_description
1 polymer ?
#
loop_
_entity_poly.entity_id
_entity_poly.type
_entity_poly.pdbx_seq_one_letter_code
_entity_poly.pdbx_strand_id
1 'polypeptide(L)'
;MKVNKYHLAIVLLLILVLSSFKPSHINLESQSTKNITSNLQVLHTKYDYINIFLTNLMAGIVLSVVGFFTGGIITLLILLWNFILLWIIYASVVSSHQNINIILYYSKHLPIEIYAFALFSIIGFRGFNFYKKLIGSNELGIKLFPNIKELLIPTFLLFLSSLIEVL
;
A
#
# COMPACT_ATOMS: atom_id res chain seq x y z
N MET A 1 -23.47 24.55 5.78
CA MET A 1 -22.32 24.22 4.92
C MET A 1 -22.74 23.11 3.95
N LYS A 2 -22.85 23.38 2.63
CA LYS A 2 -23.26 22.35 1.65
C LYS A 2 -22.06 21.48 1.30
N VAL A 3 -21.95 20.30 1.91
CA VAL A 3 -21.08 19.23 1.41
C VAL A 3 -21.46 18.99 -0.05
N ASN A 4 -20.50 19.14 -0.96
CA ASN A 4 -20.77 18.92 -2.38
C ASN A 4 -21.16 17.45 -2.57
N LYS A 5 -22.37 17.19 -3.07
CA LYS A 5 -22.96 15.84 -3.15
C LYS A 5 -22.04 14.85 -3.88
N TYR A 6 -21.21 15.35 -4.80
CA TYR A 6 -20.21 14.57 -5.52
C TYR A 6 -19.07 14.04 -4.64
N HIS A 7 -18.61 14.78 -3.62
CA HIS A 7 -17.55 14.29 -2.71
C HIS A 7 -18.05 13.17 -1.80
N LEU A 8 -19.28 13.31 -1.27
CA LEU A 8 -19.90 12.25 -0.49
C LEU A 8 -20.13 10.99 -1.34
N ALA A 9 -20.57 11.17 -2.60
CA ALA A 9 -20.75 10.07 -3.55
C ALA A 9 -19.44 9.35 -3.88
N ILE A 10 -18.34 10.08 -4.05
CA ILE A 10 -17.01 9.48 -4.33
C ILE A 10 -16.47 8.74 -3.12
N VAL A 11 -16.64 9.26 -1.90
CA VAL A 11 -16.24 8.57 -0.67
C VAL A 11 -17.08 7.30 -0.46
N LEU A 12 -18.39 7.37 -0.70
CA LEU A 12 -19.26 6.20 -0.65
C LEU A 12 -18.92 5.17 -1.73
N LEU A 13 -18.58 5.62 -2.94
CA LEU A 13 -18.13 4.75 -4.03
C LEU A 13 -16.81 4.05 -3.65
N LEU A 14 -15.86 4.79 -3.06
CA LEU A 14 -14.62 4.24 -2.53
C LEU A 14 -14.90 3.20 -1.44
N ILE A 15 -15.76 3.49 -0.47
CA ILE A 15 -16.13 2.54 0.59
C ILE A 15 -16.79 1.27 0.01
N LEU A 16 -17.66 1.42 -0.99
CA LEU A 16 -18.31 0.31 -1.70
C LEU A 16 -17.31 -0.53 -2.50
N VAL A 17 -16.35 0.11 -3.18
CA VAL A 17 -15.28 -0.60 -3.88
C VAL A 17 -14.40 -1.33 -2.86
N LEU A 18 -14.01 -0.67 -1.77
CA LEU A 18 -13.21 -1.24 -0.69
C LEU A 18 -13.89 -2.47 -0.04
N SER A 19 -15.22 -2.44 0.14
CA SER A 19 -15.99 -3.56 0.73
C SER A 19 -16.27 -4.71 -0.25
N SER A 20 -16.12 -4.48 -1.55
CA SER A 20 -16.35 -5.48 -2.59
C SER A 20 -15.16 -6.42 -2.80
N PHE A 21 -13.97 -6.03 -2.37
CA PHE A 21 -12.78 -6.88 -2.48
C PHE A 21 -12.68 -7.83 -1.29
N LYS A 22 -13.08 -9.09 -1.50
CA LYS A 22 -12.70 -10.19 -0.59
C LYS A 22 -11.20 -10.41 -0.71
N PRO A 23 -10.42 -10.36 0.38
CA PRO A 23 -9.04 -10.80 0.34
C PRO A 23 -9.01 -12.26 -0.12
N SER A 24 -8.29 -12.56 -1.19
CA SER A 24 -8.04 -13.94 -1.60
C SER A 24 -7.33 -14.64 -0.45
N HIS A 25 -7.97 -15.67 0.11
CA HIS A 25 -7.45 -16.44 1.23
C HIS A 25 -6.01 -16.92 0.92
N ILE A 26 -5.03 -16.40 1.65
CA ILE A 26 -3.70 -16.97 1.70
C ILE A 26 -3.83 -18.24 2.54
N ASN A 27 -3.94 -19.39 1.88
CA ASN A 27 -3.83 -20.69 2.54
C ASN A 27 -2.37 -20.87 2.99
N LEU A 28 -2.10 -20.56 4.26
CA LEU A 28 -0.84 -20.89 4.91
C LEU A 28 -0.82 -22.39 5.26
N GLU A 29 -0.46 -23.23 4.29
CA GLU A 29 0.02 -24.58 4.60
C GLU A 29 1.46 -24.50 5.13
N SER A 30 1.62 -24.87 6.40
CA SER A 30 2.93 -25.01 7.03
C SER A 30 3.66 -26.23 6.47
N GLN A 31 4.65 -26.02 5.59
CA GLN A 31 5.58 -27.08 5.21
C GLN A 31 7.04 -26.62 5.24
N SER A 32 7.73 -27.17 6.24
CA SER A 32 9.12 -27.67 6.23
C SER A 32 10.11 -27.05 5.24
N THR A 33 11.23 -26.59 5.81
CA THR A 33 12.43 -25.93 5.26
C THR A 33 13.12 -26.54 4.03
N LYS A 34 12.61 -27.63 3.44
CA LYS A 34 13.06 -28.16 2.13
C LYS A 34 12.27 -27.65 0.92
N ASN A 35 11.11 -27.01 1.11
CA ASN A 35 10.25 -26.53 0.02
C ASN A 35 10.42 -25.05 -0.34
N ILE A 36 11.38 -24.31 0.23
CA ILE A 36 11.49 -22.86 0.01
C ILE A 36 11.87 -22.53 -1.45
N THR A 37 12.71 -23.36 -2.09
CA THR A 37 13.10 -23.17 -3.49
C THR A 37 11.99 -23.55 -4.48
N SER A 38 11.19 -24.58 -4.19
CA SER A 38 10.01 -24.93 -5.00
C SER A 38 8.84 -23.96 -4.77
N ASN A 39 8.70 -23.40 -3.56
CA ASN A 39 7.66 -22.42 -3.27
C ASN A 39 7.96 -21.01 -3.83
N LEU A 40 9.24 -20.68 -4.06
CA LEU A 40 9.61 -19.52 -4.89
C LEU A 40 9.16 -19.70 -6.34
N GLN A 41 9.13 -20.94 -6.87
CA GLN A 41 8.51 -21.23 -8.17
C GLN A 41 6.96 -21.24 -8.11
N VAL A 42 6.35 -21.45 -6.94
CA VAL A 42 4.88 -21.36 -6.76
C VAL A 42 4.40 -19.90 -6.64
N LEU A 43 5.29 -18.96 -6.30
CA LEU A 43 5.05 -17.51 -6.45
C LEU A 43 4.99 -17.07 -7.92
N HIS A 44 5.29 -17.97 -8.87
CA HIS A 44 4.93 -17.82 -10.28
C HIS A 44 3.45 -18.13 -10.52
N THR A 45 2.59 -17.75 -9.55
CA THR A 45 1.20 -17.56 -9.85
C THR A 45 1.14 -16.48 -10.92
N LYS A 46 0.34 -16.74 -11.95
CA LYS A 46 0.13 -15.87 -13.11
C LYS A 46 -0.61 -14.59 -12.65
N TYR A 47 -0.01 -13.85 -11.72
CA TYR A 47 -0.52 -12.57 -11.28
C TYR A 47 -0.29 -11.62 -12.43
N ASP A 48 -1.39 -11.28 -13.08
CA ASP A 48 -1.43 -10.19 -14.03
C ASP A 48 -0.91 -8.92 -13.35
N TYR A 49 -0.12 -8.11 -14.05
CA TYR A 49 0.39 -6.83 -13.52
C TYR A 49 -0.76 -5.97 -12.98
N ILE A 50 -1.97 -6.13 -13.55
CA ILE A 50 -3.20 -5.49 -13.09
C ILE A 50 -3.55 -5.89 -11.65
N ASN A 51 -3.44 -7.17 -11.28
CA ASN A 51 -3.75 -7.64 -9.93
C ASN A 51 -2.74 -7.12 -8.90
N ILE A 52 -1.46 -7.11 -9.26
CA ILE A 52 -0.38 -6.53 -8.44
C ILE A 52 -0.66 -5.04 -8.22
N PHE A 53 -0.91 -4.32 -9.32
CA PHE A 53 -1.25 -2.91 -9.29
C PHE A 53 -2.46 -2.62 -8.40
N LEU A 54 -3.56 -3.35 -8.57
CA LEU A 54 -4.79 -3.13 -7.79
C LEU A 54 -4.58 -3.44 -6.29
N THR A 55 -3.81 -4.48 -5.97
CA THR A 55 -3.49 -4.84 -4.59
C THR A 55 -2.66 -3.74 -3.91
N ASN A 56 -1.63 -3.24 -4.61
CA ASN A 56 -0.82 -2.15 -4.08
C ASN A 56 -1.59 -0.84 -4.04
N LEU A 57 -2.42 -0.55 -5.04
CA LEU A 57 -3.28 0.64 -5.05
C LEU A 57 -4.24 0.62 -3.86
N MET A 58 -4.80 -0.54 -3.53
CA MET A 58 -5.64 -0.73 -2.35
C MET A 58 -4.89 -0.36 -1.08
N ALA A 59 -3.68 -0.89 -0.88
CA ALA A 59 -2.84 -0.55 0.26
C ALA A 59 -2.54 0.96 0.30
N GLY A 60 -2.25 1.58 -0.84
CA GLY A 60 -2.04 3.03 -0.97
C GLY A 60 -3.27 3.86 -0.59
N ILE A 61 -4.46 3.45 -1.02
CA ILE A 61 -5.73 4.10 -0.67
C ILE A 61 -5.99 3.96 0.84
N VAL A 62 -5.72 2.81 1.44
CA VAL A 62 -5.86 2.62 2.90
C VAL A 62 -4.85 3.50 3.65
N LEU A 63 -3.58 3.51 3.24
CA LEU A 63 -2.53 4.36 3.82
C LEU A 63 -2.88 5.85 3.79
N SER A 64 -3.57 6.30 2.75
CA SER A 64 -3.97 7.69 2.57
C SER A 64 -5.31 8.02 3.23
N VAL A 65 -6.41 7.36 2.85
CA VAL A 65 -7.76 7.69 3.29
C VAL A 65 -8.00 7.24 4.74
N VAL A 66 -7.81 5.96 5.03
CA VAL A 66 -7.99 5.43 6.40
C VAL A 66 -6.91 6.00 7.33
N GLY A 67 -5.69 6.15 6.81
CA GLY A 67 -4.62 6.88 7.47
C GLY A 67 -5.04 8.27 7.92
N PHE A 68 -5.62 9.06 7.03
CA PHE A 68 -6.07 10.42 7.34
C PHE A 68 -7.11 10.45 8.47
N PHE A 69 -8.13 9.59 8.41
CA PHE A 69 -9.17 9.52 9.45
C PHE A 69 -8.70 8.95 10.79
N THR A 70 -7.52 8.33 10.82
CA THR A 70 -6.92 7.83 12.07
C THR A 70 -5.77 8.69 12.56
N GLY A 71 -5.60 9.89 11.98
CA GLY A 71 -4.50 10.79 12.34
C GLY A 71 -3.12 10.24 11.96
N GLY A 72 -3.05 9.29 11.03
CA GLY A 72 -1.83 8.64 10.56
C GLY A 72 -1.40 7.40 11.37
N ILE A 73 -2.16 7.00 12.40
CA ILE A 73 -1.80 5.82 13.22
C ILE A 73 -1.83 4.54 12.36
N ILE A 74 -2.89 4.34 11.58
CA ILE A 74 -2.98 3.17 10.68
C ILE A 74 -1.90 3.21 9.61
N THR A 75 -1.58 4.39 9.07
CA THR A 75 -0.48 4.58 8.12
C THR A 75 0.83 4.08 8.70
N LEU A 76 1.15 4.46 9.95
CA LEU A 76 2.37 4.05 10.63
C LEU A 76 2.41 2.53 10.86
N LEU A 77 1.31 1.92 11.32
CA LEU A 77 1.24 0.48 11.57
C LEU A 77 1.42 -0.33 10.27
N ILE A 78 0.77 0.08 9.17
CA ILE A 78 0.90 -0.61 7.88
C ILE A 78 2.31 -0.47 7.32
N LEU A 79 2.92 0.71 7.38
CA LEU A 79 4.31 0.90 6.94
C LEU A 79 5.28 0.05 7.76
N LEU A 80 5.13 0.02 9.09
CA LEU A 80 5.97 -0.80 9.96
C LEU A 80 5.82 -2.28 9.63
N TRP A 81 4.58 -2.76 9.45
CA TRP A 81 4.30 -4.13 9.06
C TRP A 81 4.96 -4.50 7.72
N ASN A 82 4.82 -3.66 6.70
CA ASN A 82 5.47 -3.87 5.40
C ASN A 82 6.99 -3.90 5.50
N PHE A 83 7.60 -3.04 6.32
CA PHE A 83 9.05 -3.03 6.52
C PHE A 83 9.54 -4.29 7.23
N ILE A 84 8.79 -4.79 8.22
CA ILE A 84 9.08 -6.06 8.90
C ILE A 84 9.00 -7.23 7.92
N LEU A 85 7.96 -7.29 7.08
CA LEU A 85 7.82 -8.33 6.06
C LEU A 85 8.99 -8.32 5.07
N LEU A 86 9.36 -7.13 4.57
CA LEU A 86 10.49 -6.95 3.69
C LEU A 86 11.80 -7.46 4.33
N TRP A 87 12.03 -7.08 5.59
CA TRP A 87 13.18 -7.55 6.35
C TRP A 87 13.22 -9.07 6.49
N ILE A 88 12.10 -9.72 6.83
CA ILE A 88 12.00 -11.17 6.97
C ILE A 88 12.35 -11.86 5.64
N ILE A 89 11.83 -11.36 4.52
CA ILE A 89 12.14 -11.89 3.18
C ILE A 89 13.64 -11.79 2.92
N TYR A 90 14.25 -10.62 3.09
CA TYR A 90 15.69 -10.44 2.86
C TYR A 90 16.55 -11.30 3.78
N ALA A 91 16.21 -11.37 5.08
CA ALA A 91 16.94 -12.20 6.04
C ALA A 91 16.85 -13.70 5.72
N SER A 92 15.69 -14.16 5.23
CA SER A 92 15.50 -15.55 4.80
C SER A 92 16.40 -15.91 3.62
N VAL A 93 16.57 -15.01 2.65
CA VAL A 93 17.42 -15.28 1.49
C VAL A 93 18.90 -15.23 1.88
N VAL A 94 19.32 -14.26 2.68
CA VAL A 94 20.70 -14.16 3.19
C VAL A 94 21.09 -15.39 3.99
N SER A 95 20.24 -15.85 4.91
CA SER A 95 20.52 -17.05 5.73
C SER A 95 20.60 -18.34 4.90
N SER A 96 19.84 -18.42 3.80
CA SER A 96 19.85 -19.56 2.89
C SER A 96 21.06 -19.62 1.93
N HIS A 97 22.01 -18.67 2.02
CA HIS A 97 23.18 -18.55 1.12
C HIS A 97 22.79 -18.54 -0.37
N GLN A 98 21.60 -18.08 -0.70
CA GLN A 98 21.15 -17.93 -2.07
C GLN A 98 21.89 -16.80 -2.77
N ASN A 99 21.96 -16.87 -4.10
CA ASN A 99 22.66 -15.89 -4.91
C ASN A 99 21.98 -14.52 -4.80
N ILE A 100 22.72 -13.50 -4.35
CA ILE A 100 22.27 -12.11 -4.17
C ILE A 100 21.60 -11.55 -5.44
N ASN A 101 22.02 -12.01 -6.63
CA ASN A 101 21.47 -11.58 -7.92
C ASN A 101 19.99 -11.94 -8.07
N ILE A 102 19.54 -13.03 -7.44
CA ILE A 102 18.13 -13.45 -7.46
C ILE A 102 17.29 -12.43 -6.69
N ILE A 103 17.76 -11.99 -5.52
CA ILE A 103 17.07 -10.94 -4.73
C ILE A 103 17.00 -9.66 -5.54
N LEU A 104 18.14 -9.20 -6.07
CA LEU A 104 18.18 -7.95 -6.83
C LEU A 104 17.25 -7.96 -8.04
N TYR A 105 17.15 -9.11 -8.72
CA TYR A 105 16.24 -9.30 -9.84
C TYR A 105 14.77 -9.16 -9.43
N TYR A 106 14.34 -9.84 -8.36
CA TYR A 106 12.96 -9.74 -7.88
C TYR A 106 12.65 -8.42 -7.19
N SER A 107 13.64 -7.75 -6.60
CA SER A 107 13.47 -6.52 -5.83
C SER A 107 13.53 -5.23 -6.65
N LYS A 108 13.74 -5.30 -7.96
CA LYS A 108 13.90 -4.12 -8.84
C LYS A 108 12.71 -3.15 -8.82
N HIS A 109 11.50 -3.63 -8.55
CA HIS A 109 10.28 -2.82 -8.50
C HIS A 109 10.08 -2.12 -7.15
N LEU A 110 10.68 -2.66 -6.07
CA LEU A 110 10.47 -2.21 -4.68
C LEU A 110 10.81 -0.74 -4.43
N PRO A 111 11.91 -0.15 -4.96
CA PRO A 111 12.21 1.26 -4.70
C PRO A 111 11.09 2.21 -5.14
N ILE A 112 10.47 1.93 -6.29
CA ILE A 112 9.36 2.73 -6.83
C ILE A 112 8.10 2.50 -6.01
N GLU A 113 7.83 1.26 -5.60
CA GLU A 113 6.69 0.91 -4.76
C GLU A 113 6.76 1.60 -3.39
N ILE A 114 7.91 1.48 -2.70
CA ILE A 114 8.16 2.11 -1.41
C ILE A 114 8.00 3.62 -1.51
N TYR A 115 8.52 4.23 -2.58
CA TYR A 115 8.37 5.66 -2.81
C TYR A 115 6.90 6.06 -3.03
N ALA A 116 6.14 5.27 -3.79
CA ALA A 116 4.71 5.49 -3.98
C ALA A 116 3.93 5.37 -2.66
N PHE A 117 4.22 4.37 -1.84
CA PHE A 117 3.62 4.22 -0.51
C PHE A 117 4.00 5.35 0.45
N ALA A 118 5.23 5.86 0.38
CA ALA A 118 5.62 7.04 1.15
C ALA A 118 4.77 8.26 0.76
N LEU A 119 4.51 8.48 -0.54
CA LEU A 119 3.64 9.56 -1.02
C LEU A 119 2.18 9.39 -0.57
N PHE A 120 1.61 8.18 -0.64
CA PHE A 120 0.29 7.91 -0.05
C PHE A 120 0.27 8.16 1.47
N SER A 121 1.36 7.81 2.15
CA SER A 121 1.47 7.97 3.61
C SER A 121 1.55 9.42 4.05
N ILE A 122 2.18 10.31 3.25
CA ILE A 122 2.15 11.76 3.50
C ILE A 122 0.71 12.26 3.58
N ILE A 123 -0.18 11.76 2.72
CA ILE A 123 -1.60 12.09 2.75
C ILE A 123 -2.24 11.60 4.06
N GLY A 124 -1.96 10.36 4.46
CA GLY A 124 -2.44 9.79 5.72
C GLY A 124 -2.00 10.61 6.95
N PHE A 125 -0.74 11.00 7.02
CA PHE A 125 -0.20 11.78 8.14
C PHE A 125 -0.76 13.20 8.24
N ARG A 126 -1.31 13.77 7.15
CA ARG A 126 -2.03 15.06 7.24
C ARG A 126 -3.25 15.00 8.16
N GLY A 127 -3.80 13.80 8.39
CA GLY A 127 -4.84 13.56 9.39
C GLY A 127 -4.46 14.08 10.78
N PHE A 128 -3.19 13.92 11.20
CA PHE A 128 -2.73 14.42 12.49
C PHE A 128 -2.91 15.93 12.61
N ASN A 129 -2.48 16.66 11.58
CA ASN A 129 -2.63 18.12 11.52
C ASN A 129 -4.10 18.55 11.45
N PHE A 130 -4.94 17.77 10.77
CA PHE A 130 -6.38 17.98 10.74
C PHE A 130 -6.99 17.89 12.15
N TYR A 131 -6.72 16.80 12.89
CA TYR A 131 -7.24 16.64 14.25
C TYR A 131 -6.69 17.68 15.23
N LYS A 132 -5.39 18.02 15.12
CA LYS A 132 -4.78 19.08 15.93
C LYS A 132 -5.49 20.43 15.75
N LYS A 133 -5.85 20.78 14.51
CA LYS A 133 -6.59 22.03 14.21
C LYS A 133 -8.04 21.96 14.64
N LEU A 134 -8.68 20.80 14.51
CA LEU A 134 -10.06 20.56 14.92
C LEU A 134 -10.24 20.73 16.44
N ILE A 135 -9.30 20.21 17.23
CA ILE A 135 -9.31 20.35 18.70
C ILE A 135 -8.92 21.78 19.12
N GLY A 136 -8.01 22.44 18.37
CA GLY A 136 -7.48 23.76 18.68
C GLY A 136 -8.35 24.97 18.29
N SER A 137 -9.64 24.78 17.97
CA SER A 137 -10.62 25.85 17.65
C SER A 137 -10.33 26.74 16.42
N ASN A 138 -9.51 26.29 15.47
CA ASN A 138 -9.32 26.99 14.20
C ASN A 138 -10.33 26.51 13.15
N GLU A 139 -10.88 27.45 12.39
CA GLU A 139 -11.81 27.21 11.28
C GLU A 139 -11.40 25.99 10.44
N LEU A 140 -12.33 25.03 10.29
CA LEU A 140 -12.13 23.85 9.45
C LEU A 140 -12.14 24.27 7.97
N GLY A 141 -10.99 24.68 7.48
CA GLY A 141 -10.79 24.94 6.06
C GLY A 141 -10.84 23.63 5.26
N ILE A 142 -11.73 23.54 4.28
CA ILE A 142 -11.84 22.43 3.30
C ILE A 142 -10.47 22.11 2.64
N LYS A 143 -9.54 23.07 2.62
CA LYS A 143 -8.16 22.93 2.14
C LYS A 143 -7.33 21.85 2.87
N LEU A 144 -7.77 21.36 4.03
CA LEU A 144 -7.07 20.31 4.78
C LEU A 144 -7.42 18.90 4.30
N PHE A 145 -8.51 18.73 3.56
CA PHE A 145 -8.86 17.44 2.98
C PHE A 145 -7.93 17.11 1.81
N PRO A 146 -7.54 15.83 1.65
CA PRO A 146 -6.71 15.42 0.54
C PRO A 146 -7.38 15.67 -0.81
N ASN A 147 -6.62 16.24 -1.74
CA ASN A 147 -7.07 16.47 -3.09
C ASN A 147 -6.82 15.20 -3.94
N ILE A 148 -7.78 14.83 -4.78
CA ILE A 148 -7.67 13.69 -5.70
C ILE A 148 -6.39 13.76 -6.56
N LYS A 149 -5.95 14.97 -6.91
CA LYS A 149 -4.72 15.19 -7.70
C LYS A 149 -3.46 14.67 -7.01
N GLU A 150 -3.45 14.64 -5.68
CA GLU A 150 -2.32 14.14 -4.89
C GLU A 150 -2.19 12.61 -4.96
N LEU A 151 -3.27 11.90 -5.32
CA LEU A 151 -3.27 10.45 -5.50
C LEU A 151 -2.75 10.04 -6.88
N LEU A 152 -2.74 10.94 -7.87
CA LEU A 152 -2.39 10.58 -9.25
C LEU A 152 -0.92 10.15 -9.39
N ILE A 153 0.00 10.92 -8.81
CA ILE A 153 1.44 10.63 -8.87
C ILE A 153 1.75 9.27 -8.24
N PRO A 154 1.37 8.98 -6.97
CA PRO A 154 1.68 7.69 -6.37
C PRO A 154 0.94 6.53 -7.06
N THR A 155 -0.26 6.74 -7.58
CA THR A 155 -0.96 5.71 -8.38
C THR A 155 -0.18 5.38 -9.66
N PHE A 156 0.31 6.39 -10.38
CA PHE A 156 1.12 6.17 -11.58
C PHE A 156 2.44 5.45 -11.27
N LEU A 157 3.08 5.78 -10.14
CA LEU A 157 4.28 5.07 -9.69
C LEU A 157 4.01 3.60 -9.35
N LEU A 158 2.90 3.28 -8.69
CA LEU A 158 2.50 1.90 -8.45
C LEU A 158 2.23 1.14 -9.75
N PHE A 159 1.62 1.80 -10.74
CA PHE A 159 1.43 1.21 -12.05
C PHE A 159 2.77 0.86 -12.72
N LEU A 160 3.73 1.80 -12.73
CA LEU A 160 5.08 1.52 -13.24
C LEU A 160 5.79 0.41 -12.46
N SER A 161 5.68 0.40 -11.14
CA SER A 161 6.26 -0.64 -10.29
C SER A 161 5.71 -2.02 -10.66
N SER A 162 4.40 -2.16 -10.82
CA SER A 162 3.77 -3.43 -11.23
C SER A 162 4.17 -3.89 -12.63
N LEU A 163 4.41 -2.97 -13.57
CA LEU A 163 4.93 -3.32 -14.89
C LEU A 163 6.36 -3.84 -14.80
N ILE A 164 7.20 -3.18 -14.01
CA ILE A 164 8.61 -3.57 -13.81
C ILE A 164 8.72 -4.95 -13.13
N GLU A 165 7.79 -5.28 -12.24
CA GLU A 165 7.76 -6.56 -11.54
C GLU A 165 7.53 -7.75 -12.50
N VAL A 166 6.70 -7.56 -13.53
CA VAL A 166 6.33 -8.63 -14.48
C VAL A 166 7.31 -8.77 -15.65
N LEU A 167 8.10 -7.71 -15.95
CA LEU A 167 9.21 -7.75 -16.93
C LEU A 167 10.40 -8.55 -16.40
#